data_AF-B7K963-F1
#
_entry.id   AF-B7K963-F1
#
_cell.length_a   1.000
_cell.length_b   1.000
_cell.length_c   1.000
_cell.angle_alpha   90.00
_cell.angle_beta   90.00
_cell.angle_gamma   90.00
#
_symmetry.space_group_name_H-M   'P 1'
#
loop_
_entity.id
_entity.type
_entity.pdbx_description
1 polymer ?
#
loop_
_entity_poly.entity_id
_entity_poly.type
_entity_poly.pdbx_seq_one_letter_code
_entity_poly.pdbx_strand_id
1 'polypeptide(L)'
;MLHTEISWSDTEKKIADKAFKKAYDLETATLISQIRSKASEIVEVDDLWHLHDLLSARRHQLDGKYDHRDSVLIFVFAQLVKEGWLHLDDLKGLQPEKLAKITALTRM
;
A
#
# COMPACT_ATOMS: atom_id res chain seq x y z
N MET A 1 32.14 -4.20 -0.45
CA MET A 1 30.83 -4.44 -1.10
C MET A 1 30.06 -3.13 -1.05
N LEU A 2 29.84 -2.49 -2.19
CA LEU A 2 29.00 -1.30 -2.27
C LEU A 2 27.55 -1.79 -2.20
N HIS A 3 26.94 -1.74 -1.02
CA HIS A 3 25.48 -1.72 -0.95
C HIS A 3 25.06 -0.42 -1.65
N THR A 4 24.54 -0.53 -2.88
CA THR A 4 23.82 0.59 -3.50
C THR A 4 22.57 0.82 -2.67
N GLU A 5 22.69 1.58 -1.58
CA GLU A 5 21.54 2.19 -0.94
C GLU A 5 20.84 2.99 -2.03
N ILE A 6 19.56 2.67 -2.26
CA ILE A 6 18.73 3.43 -3.17
C ILE A 6 18.60 4.81 -2.54
N SER A 7 19.38 5.77 -3.03
CA SER A 7 19.30 7.14 -2.55
C SER A 7 18.06 7.80 -3.16
N TRP A 8 17.22 8.38 -2.32
CA TRP A 8 16.05 9.13 -2.73
C TRP A 8 16.34 10.61 -2.60
N SER A 9 16.22 11.33 -3.71
CA SER A 9 16.30 12.80 -3.69
C SER A 9 15.08 13.40 -3.01
N ASP A 10 15.17 14.64 -2.53
CA ASP A 10 14.05 15.34 -1.89
C ASP A 10 12.81 15.43 -2.78
N THR A 11 13.02 15.56 -4.09
CA THR A 11 11.93 15.57 -5.07
C THR A 11 11.26 14.20 -5.16
N GLU A 12 12.05 13.12 -5.20
CA GLU A 12 11.51 11.76 -5.24
C GLU A 12 10.82 11.38 -3.93
N LYS A 13 11.33 11.81 -2.78
CA LYS A 13 10.67 11.62 -1.48
C LYS A 13 9.30 12.28 -1.45
N LYS A 14 9.18 13.52 -1.94
CA LYS A 14 7.88 14.21 -2.05
C LYS A 14 6.89 13.47 -2.96
N ILE A 15 7.37 12.94 -4.08
CA ILE A 15 6.53 12.13 -4.99
C ILE A 15 6.10 10.85 -4.30
N ALA A 16 7.04 10.17 -3.64
CA ALA A 16 6.79 8.95 -2.91
C ALA A 16 5.77 9.15 -1.78
N ASP A 17 5.96 10.16 -0.93
CA ASP A 17 5.03 10.48 0.17
C ASP A 17 3.62 10.79 -0.35
N LYS A 18 3.52 11.52 -1.46
CA LYS A 18 2.23 11.83 -2.09
C LYS A 18 1.55 10.58 -2.62
N ALA A 19 2.29 9.73 -3.35
CA ALA A 19 1.80 8.47 -3.89
C ALA A 19 1.34 7.52 -2.77
N PHE A 20 2.17 7.40 -1.73
CA PHE A 20 1.91 6.57 -0.57
C PHE A 20 0.67 7.02 0.19
N LYS A 21 0.56 8.32 0.50
CA LYS A 21 -0.62 8.89 1.14
C LYS A 21 -1.88 8.67 0.32
N LYS A 22 -1.82 8.88 -0.99
CA LYS A 22 -2.96 8.66 -1.89
C LYS A 22 -3.44 7.20 -1.84
N ALA A 23 -2.51 6.23 -1.91
CA ALA A 23 -2.83 4.81 -1.83
C ALA A 23 -3.44 4.44 -0.47
N TYR A 24 -2.85 4.93 0.63
CA TYR A 24 -3.35 4.72 1.98
C TYR A 24 -4.77 5.26 2.16
N ASP A 25 -5.02 6.50 1.74
CA ASP A 25 -6.33 7.14 1.85
C ASP A 25 -7.39 6.37 1.01
N LEU A 26 -7.03 5.90 -0.20
CA LEU A 26 -7.93 5.14 -1.06
C LEU A 26 -8.27 3.76 -0.47
N GLU A 27 -7.26 3.03 0.00
CA GLU A 27 -7.47 1.71 0.59
C GLU A 27 -8.26 1.77 1.88
N THR A 28 -7.93 2.70 2.78
CA THR A 28 -8.63 2.86 4.04
C THR A 28 -10.08 3.30 3.83
N ALA A 29 -10.35 4.21 2.89
CA ALA A 29 -11.72 4.57 2.51
C ALA A 29 -12.51 3.36 1.97
N THR A 30 -11.88 2.55 1.12
CA THR A 30 -12.49 1.33 0.58
C THR A 30 -12.76 0.31 1.69
N LEU A 31 -11.80 0.10 2.60
CA LEU A 31 -11.95 -0.78 3.75
C LEU A 31 -13.10 -0.31 4.65
N ILE A 32 -13.16 0.99 4.99
CA ILE A 32 -14.26 1.55 5.78
C ILE A 32 -15.62 1.28 5.12
N SER A 33 -15.73 1.47 3.81
CA SER A 33 -16.98 1.19 3.08
C SER A 33 -17.35 -0.29 3.15
N GLN A 34 -16.39 -1.20 2.96
CA GLN A 34 -16.62 -2.65 3.07
C GLN A 34 -17.08 -3.06 4.47
N ILE A 35 -16.43 -2.52 5.50
CA ILE A 35 -16.78 -2.79 6.90
C ILE A 35 -18.18 -2.27 7.22
N ARG A 36 -18.56 -1.08 6.72
CA ARG A 36 -19.93 -0.56 6.91
C ARG A 36 -20.98 -1.45 6.26
N SER A 37 -20.73 -1.97 5.06
CA SER A 37 -21.64 -2.93 4.40
C SER A 37 -21.77 -4.20 5.22
N LYS A 38 -20.64 -4.82 5.58
CA LYS A 38 -20.64 -6.07 6.37
C LYS A 38 -21.30 -5.90 7.73
N ALA A 39 -21.04 -4.78 8.41
CA ALA A 39 -21.66 -4.49 9.70
C ALA A 39 -23.19 -4.33 9.58
N SER A 40 -23.70 -3.84 8.46
CA SER A 40 -25.15 -3.73 8.23
C SER A 40 -25.84 -5.05 7.94
N GLU A 41 -25.08 -6.10 7.63
CA GLU A 41 -25.56 -7.46 7.32
C GLU A 41 -25.50 -8.40 8.54
N ILE A 42 -25.01 -7.94 9.69
CA ILE A 42 -24.91 -8.75 10.92
C ILE A 42 -26.30 -9.09 11.44
N VAL A 43 -26.59 -10.39 11.59
CA VAL A 43 -27.84 -10.88 12.18
C VAL A 43 -27.56 -11.73 13.42
N GLU A 44 -26.47 -12.48 13.43
CA GLU A 44 -26.11 -13.41 14.50
C GLU A 44 -24.77 -13.03 15.15
N VAL A 45 -24.50 -13.62 16.32
CA VAL A 45 -23.25 -13.36 17.06
C VAL A 45 -22.01 -13.86 16.30
N ASP A 46 -22.16 -14.90 15.48
CA ASP A 46 -21.06 -15.43 14.66
C ASP A 46 -20.65 -14.45 13.55
N ASP A 47 -21.60 -13.70 12.97
CA ASP A 47 -21.31 -12.64 12.00
C ASP A 47 -20.46 -11.53 12.62
N LEU A 48 -20.72 -11.20 13.90
CA LEU A 48 -19.94 -10.23 14.65
C LEU A 48 -18.50 -10.71 14.85
N TRP A 49 -18.29 -12.00 15.17
CA TRP A 49 -16.96 -12.56 15.32
C TRP A 49 -16.21 -12.63 13.99
N HIS A 50 -16.89 -12.98 12.89
CA HIS A 50 -16.31 -12.90 11.56
C HIS A 50 -15.88 -11.48 11.18
N LEU A 51 -16.67 -10.47 11.56
CA LEU A 51 -16.28 -9.07 11.36
C LEU A 51 -15.05 -8.69 12.20
N HIS A 52 -14.98 -9.13 13.45
CA HIS A 52 -13.82 -8.91 14.32
C HIS A 52 -12.55 -9.52 13.75
N ASP A 53 -12.62 -10.76 13.27
CA ASP A 53 -11.45 -11.46 12.70
C ASP A 53 -10.98 -10.79 11.41
N LEU A 54 -11.92 -10.35 10.57
CA LEU A 54 -11.61 -9.56 9.39
C LEU A 54 -10.89 -8.27 9.76
N LEU A 55 -11.37 -7.50 10.74
CA LEU A 55 -10.74 -6.27 11.19
C LEU A 55 -9.32 -6.52 11.75
N SER A 56 -9.17 -7.59 12.52
CA SER A 56 -7.89 -7.99 13.10
C SER A 56 -6.85 -8.34 12.02
N ALA A 57 -7.26 -9.11 11.01
CA ALA A 57 -6.41 -9.43 9.87
C ALA A 57 -6.04 -8.18 9.06
N ARG A 58 -7.01 -7.30 8.79
CA ARG A 58 -6.79 -6.07 8.01
C ARG A 58 -5.86 -5.09 8.72
N ARG A 59 -5.95 -4.97 10.04
CA ARG A 59 -5.02 -4.16 10.83
C ARG A 59 -3.59 -4.63 10.64
N HIS A 60 -3.33 -5.93 10.79
CA HIS A 60 -1.98 -6.46 10.64
C HIS A 60 -1.42 -6.27 9.23
N GLN A 61 -2.28 -6.44 8.21
CA GLN A 61 -1.92 -6.18 6.82
C GLN A 61 -1.56 -4.71 6.57
N LEU A 62 -2.37 -3.77 7.06
CA LEU A 62 -2.10 -2.34 6.89
C LEU A 62 -0.83 -1.90 7.63
N ASP A 63 -0.66 -2.33 8.88
CA ASP A 63 0.51 -1.99 9.70
C ASP A 63 1.81 -2.51 9.07
N GLY A 64 1.79 -3.70 8.45
CA GLY A 64 2.95 -4.28 7.79
C GLY A 64 3.23 -3.75 6.38
N LYS A 65 2.19 -3.34 5.65
CA LYS A 65 2.32 -2.95 4.23
C LYS A 65 2.86 -1.54 4.06
N TYR A 66 2.40 -0.61 4.88
CA TYR A 66 2.75 0.81 4.74
C TYR A 66 4.03 1.14 5.51
N ASP A 67 5.15 0.60 5.02
CA ASP A 67 6.49 0.90 5.54
C ASP A 67 7.15 2.05 4.78
N HIS A 68 7.44 3.14 5.49
CA HIS A 68 8.04 4.36 4.94
C HIS A 68 9.58 4.33 4.83
N ARG A 69 10.25 3.23 5.19
CA ARG A 69 11.70 3.15 5.09
C ARG A 69 12.16 3.18 3.62
N ASP A 70 13.08 4.09 3.31
CA ASP A 70 13.67 4.27 1.97
C ASP A 70 14.17 2.95 1.33
N SER A 71 14.62 2.00 2.15
CA SER A 71 15.16 0.70 1.72
C SER A 71 14.10 -0.29 1.23
N VAL A 72 12.85 -0.17 1.68
CA VAL A 72 11.76 -1.11 1.33
C VAL A 72 10.71 -0.47 0.42
N LEU A 73 10.77 0.84 0.24
CA LEU A 73 9.77 1.64 -0.47
C LEU A 73 9.51 1.19 -1.92
N ILE A 74 10.52 0.66 -2.61
CA ILE A 74 10.35 0.04 -3.94
C ILE A 74 9.42 -1.17 -3.88
N PHE A 75 9.56 -2.04 -2.87
CA PHE A 75 8.72 -3.22 -2.71
C PHE A 75 7.29 -2.82 -2.32
N VAL A 76 7.15 -1.84 -1.43
CA VAL A 76 5.84 -1.30 -1.04
C VAL A 76 5.12 -0.76 -2.27
N PHE A 77 5.75 0.07 -3.10
CA PHE A 77 5.13 0.56 -4.33
C PHE A 77 4.78 -0.55 -5.32
N ALA A 78 5.64 -1.55 -5.49
CA ALA A 78 5.33 -2.68 -6.36
C ALA A 78 4.09 -3.45 -5.88
N GLN A 79 3.97 -3.67 -4.57
CA GLN A 79 2.80 -4.30 -3.95
C GLN A 79 1.54 -3.43 -4.13
N LEU A 80 1.62 -2.13 -3.87
CA LEU A 80 0.47 -1.22 -4.03
C LEU A 80 -0.01 -1.14 -5.48
N VAL A 81 0.91 -1.19 -6.45
CA VAL A 81 0.54 -1.26 -7.88
C VAL A 81 -0.09 -2.61 -8.23
N LYS A 82 0.44 -3.71 -7.70
CA LYS A 82 -0.11 -5.06 -7.91
C LYS A 82 -1.52 -5.21 -7.35
N GLU A 83 -1.77 -4.60 -6.19
CA GLU A 83 -3.07 -4.58 -5.53
C GLU A 83 -4.04 -3.53 -6.11
N GLY A 84 -3.59 -2.67 -7.02
CA GLY A 84 -4.41 -1.65 -7.68
C GLY A 84 -4.66 -0.38 -6.85
N TRP A 85 -4.00 -0.22 -5.70
CA TRP A 85 -4.09 0.98 -4.86
C TRP A 85 -3.30 2.17 -5.39
N LEU A 86 -2.34 1.91 -6.29
CA LEU A 86 -1.48 2.91 -6.90
C LEU A 86 -1.31 2.63 -8.39
N HIS A 87 -1.26 3.68 -9.21
CA HIS A 87 -0.92 3.56 -10.63
C HIS A 87 0.53 3.99 -10.87
N LEU A 88 1.21 3.42 -11.87
CA LEU A 88 2.58 3.83 -12.22
C LEU A 88 2.68 5.32 -12.59
N ASP A 89 1.60 5.91 -13.10
CA ASP A 89 1.53 7.35 -13.39
C ASP A 89 1.61 8.22 -12.12
N ASP A 90 1.20 7.71 -10.97
CA ASP A 90 1.33 8.40 -9.68
C ASP A 90 2.79 8.47 -9.20
N LEU A 91 3.68 7.67 -9.79
CA LEU A 91 5.11 7.63 -9.52
C LEU A 91 5.93 8.40 -10.57
N LYS A 92 5.27 9.12 -11.48
CA LYS A 92 5.96 9.89 -12.52
C LYS A 92 6.85 10.95 -11.88
N GLY A 93 8.13 10.92 -12.24
CA GLY A 93 9.17 11.80 -11.70
C GLY A 93 10.17 11.07 -10.78
N LEU A 94 9.93 9.80 -10.47
CA LEU A 94 10.98 8.91 -9.97
C LEU A 94 12.00 8.59 -11.06
N GLN A 95 13.23 8.28 -10.67
CA GLN A 95 14.25 7.84 -11.61
C GLN A 95 13.80 6.61 -12.41
N PRO A 96 14.15 6.53 -13.71
CA PRO A 96 13.75 5.41 -14.58
C PRO A 96 14.12 4.03 -14.02
N GLU A 97 15.29 3.92 -13.37
CA GLU A 97 15.74 2.66 -12.75
C GLU A 97 14.82 2.20 -11.62
N LYS A 98 14.28 3.12 -10.82
CA LYS A 98 13.34 2.81 -9.73
C LYS A 98 11.99 2.38 -10.30
N LEU A 99 11.49 3.10 -11.31
CA LEU A 99 10.25 2.74 -12.01
C LEU A 99 10.35 1.36 -12.67
N ALA A 100 11.49 1.04 -13.29
CA ALA A 100 11.73 -0.28 -13.87
C ALA A 100 11.73 -1.38 -12.81
N LYS A 101 12.38 -1.16 -11.66
CA LYS A 101 12.36 -2.11 -10.52
C LYS A 101 10.96 -2.34 -9.99
N ILE A 102 10.19 -1.27 -9.76
CA ILE A 102 8.79 -1.36 -9.29
C ILE A 102 7.96 -2.17 -10.28
N THR A 103 8.03 -1.85 -11.57
CA THR A 103 7.26 -2.52 -12.63
C THR A 103 7.62 -4.01 -12.76
N ALA A 104 8.90 -4.36 -12.62
CA ALA A 104 9.35 -5.74 -12.65
C ALA A 104 8.79 -6.55 -11.47
N LEU A 105 8.83 -5.97 -10.26
CA LEU A 105 8.35 -6.59 -9.04
C LEU A 105 6.82 -6.75 -9.00
N THR A 106 6.05 -5.90 -9.70
CA THR A 106 4.59 -6.06 -9.84
C THR A 106 4.20 -7.37 -10.55
N ARG A 107 5.09 -7.93 -11.38
CA ARG A 107 4.83 -9.13 -12.21
C ARG A 107 5.28 -10.44 -11.56
N MET A 108 5.99 -10.36 -10.43
CA MET A 108 6.37 -11.52 -9.61
C MET A 108 5.23 -11.85 -8.64
#